data_AF-A0A815JGH0-F1
#
_entry.id   AF-A0A815JGH0-F1
#
_cell.length_a   1.000
_cell.length_b   1.000
_cell.length_c   1.000
_cell.angle_alpha   90.00
_cell.angle_beta   90.00
_cell.angle_gamma   90.00
#
_symmetry.space_group_name_H-M   'P 1'
#
loop_
_entity.id
_entity.type
_entity.pdbx_description
1 polymer ?
#
loop_
_entity_poly.entity_id
_entity_poly.type
_entity_poly.pdbx_seq_one_letter_code
_entity_poly.pdbx_strand_id
1 'polypeptide(L)'
;MKKNISTKQVSKIFGFGECIVDANGEEHYVYKDDVTVGMMDWPFYQSAAAFSQAFPYIFNGKPAHCLVSYAFDQDNYFRMARDLATKLKLLKPCSIMSIFLDPIKGAGKMSSTSGQEATLFLSDTPDVIRSKINKHAYSGSRGNGLLLRSMVQM
;
A
#
# COMPACT_ATOMS: atom_id res chain seq x y z
N MET A 1 -2.00 25.88 31.42
CA MET A 1 -1.53 24.75 30.60
C MET A 1 -2.16 24.86 29.22
N LYS A 2 -1.37 24.92 28.14
CA LYS A 2 -1.93 24.83 26.78
C LYS A 2 -2.56 23.45 26.63
N LYS A 3 -3.84 23.37 26.25
CA LYS A 3 -4.47 22.09 25.88
C LYS A 3 -3.76 21.59 24.64
N ASN A 4 -2.93 20.56 24.78
CA ASN A 4 -2.38 19.86 23.63
C ASN A 4 -3.56 19.20 22.91
N ILE A 5 -3.77 19.57 21.65
CA ILE A 5 -4.82 19.01 20.80
C ILE A 5 -4.38 17.59 20.46
N SER A 6 -5.24 16.59 20.71
CA SER A 6 -4.94 15.19 20.36
C SER A 6 -5.00 15.02 18.84
N THR A 7 -4.14 14.16 18.32
CA THR A 7 -4.10 13.79 16.89
C THR A 7 -5.47 13.32 16.38
N LYS A 8 -6.26 12.65 17.23
CA LYS A 8 -7.63 12.22 16.90
C LYS A 8 -8.59 13.39 16.67
N GLN A 9 -8.39 14.50 17.36
CA GLN A 9 -9.19 15.72 17.17
C GLN A 9 -8.79 16.42 15.88
N VAL A 10 -7.48 16.44 15.57
CA VAL A 10 -6.95 17.02 14.33
C VAL A 10 -7.43 16.22 13.11
N SER A 11 -7.35 14.90 13.15
CA SER A 11 -7.78 14.02 12.05
C SER A 11 -9.26 14.23 11.70
N LYS A 12 -10.12 14.39 12.72
CA LYS A 12 -11.55 14.72 12.56
C LYS A 12 -11.79 16.07 11.87
N ILE A 13 -10.97 17.09 12.15
CA ILE A 13 -11.10 18.41 11.52
C ILE A 13 -10.79 18.32 10.02
N PHE A 14 -9.78 17.55 9.64
CA PHE A 14 -9.40 17.38 8.23
C PHE A 14 -10.29 16.39 7.47
N GLY A 15 -11.18 15.66 8.17
CA GLY A 15 -12.02 14.64 7.55
C GLY A 15 -11.23 13.41 7.10
N PHE A 16 -10.07 13.17 7.70
CA PHE A 16 -9.23 11.99 7.45
C PHE A 16 -9.15 11.14 8.71
N GLY A 17 -9.21 9.82 8.54
CA GLY A 17 -9.03 8.90 9.66
C GLY A 17 -10.19 8.87 10.64
N GLU A 18 -11.41 8.77 10.11
CA GLU A 18 -12.56 8.38 10.92
C GLU A 18 -12.27 7.08 11.65
N CYS A 19 -12.75 7.01 12.89
CA CYS A 19 -12.69 5.79 13.67
C CYS A 19 -13.60 4.76 12.99
N ILE A 20 -13.01 3.63 12.58
CA ILE A 20 -13.78 2.48 12.11
C ILE A 20 -13.98 1.55 13.30
N VAL A 21 -15.22 1.26 13.62
CA VAL A 21 -15.56 0.29 14.66
C VAL A 21 -15.78 -1.06 13.98
N ASP A 22 -14.99 -2.06 14.35
CA ASP A 22 -15.16 -3.42 13.84
C ASP A 22 -16.44 -4.06 14.41
N ALA A 23 -16.89 -5.18 13.84
CA ALA A 23 -18.06 -5.93 14.32
C ALA A 23 -17.95 -6.35 15.79
N ASN A 24 -16.72 -6.44 16.31
CA ASN A 24 -16.41 -6.75 17.71
C ASN A 24 -16.42 -5.52 18.64
N GLY A 25 -16.68 -4.32 18.12
CA GLY A 25 -16.67 -3.07 18.88
C GLY A 25 -15.28 -2.45 19.06
N GLU A 26 -14.25 -2.98 18.40
CA GLU A 26 -12.89 -2.43 18.46
C GLU A 26 -12.75 -1.18 17.57
N GLU A 27 -12.17 -0.12 18.13
CA GLU A 27 -11.98 1.16 17.45
C GLU A 27 -10.62 1.22 16.73
N HIS A 28 -10.66 1.34 15.41
CA HIS A 28 -9.49 1.49 14.56
C HIS A 28 -9.33 2.93 14.10
N TYR A 29 -8.26 3.57 14.55
CA TYR A 29 -7.87 4.91 14.15
C TYR A 29 -6.76 4.86 13.10
N VAL A 30 -6.86 5.69 12.08
CA VAL A 30 -5.79 5.85 11.07
C VAL A 30 -4.54 6.50 11.68
N TYR A 31 -4.74 7.42 12.63
CA TYR A 31 -3.65 8.06 13.37
C TYR A 31 -3.76 7.79 14.86
N LYS A 32 -2.61 7.46 15.46
CA LYS A 32 -2.45 7.32 16.90
C LYS A 32 -1.91 8.63 17.50
N ASP A 33 -1.95 8.75 18.82
CA ASP A 33 -1.52 9.99 19.51
C ASP A 33 0.01 10.21 19.50
N ASP A 34 0.79 9.26 19.00
CA ASP A 34 2.26 9.31 18.88
C ASP A 34 2.76 9.81 17.51
N VAL A 35 1.87 10.14 16.58
CA VAL A 35 2.27 10.59 15.24
C VAL A 35 2.70 12.06 15.22
N THR A 36 3.68 12.36 14.38
CA THR A 36 4.15 13.74 14.18
C THR A 36 3.27 14.51 13.19
N VAL A 37 3.35 15.84 13.22
CA VAL A 37 2.62 16.70 12.25
C VAL A 37 2.98 16.35 10.80
N GLY A 38 4.25 16.02 10.53
CA GLY A 38 4.69 15.62 9.19
C GLY A 38 4.03 14.33 8.70
N MET A 39 3.74 13.38 9.60
CA MET A 39 3.04 12.14 9.25
C MET A 39 1.56 12.40 8.90
N MET A 40 0.94 13.40 9.53
CA MET A 40 -0.42 13.83 9.19
C MET A 40 -0.48 14.62 7.87
N ASP A 41 0.58 15.35 7.53
CA ASP A 41 0.66 16.17 6.31
C ASP A 41 1.05 15.34 5.06
N TRP A 42 1.80 14.24 5.25
CA TRP A 42 2.28 13.37 4.18
C TRP A 42 1.23 12.94 3.13
N PRO A 43 0.01 12.51 3.51
CA PRO A 43 -1.02 12.12 2.54
C PRO A 43 -1.30 13.17 1.47
N PHE A 44 -1.23 14.46 1.82
CA PHE A 44 -1.52 15.53 0.88
C PHE A 44 -0.50 15.60 -0.26
N TYR A 45 0.79 15.41 0.03
CA TYR A 45 1.83 15.41 -1.00
C TYR A 45 1.67 14.22 -1.95
N GLN A 46 1.37 13.04 -1.40
CA GLN A 46 1.14 11.84 -2.21
C GLN A 46 -0.09 11.98 -3.12
N SER A 47 -1.18 12.56 -2.61
CA SER A 47 -2.38 12.84 -3.40
C SER A 47 -2.18 13.97 -4.41
N ALA A 48 -1.40 15.00 -4.08
CA ALA A 48 -1.17 16.17 -4.94
C ALA A 48 -0.50 15.77 -6.27
N ALA A 49 0.38 14.77 -6.24
CA ALA A 49 1.03 14.22 -7.43
C ALA A 49 0.04 13.59 -8.44
N ALA A 50 -1.21 13.31 -8.04
CA ALA A 50 -2.24 12.80 -8.95
C ALA A 50 -2.92 13.89 -9.79
N PHE A 51 -2.59 15.17 -9.57
CA PHE A 51 -3.21 16.30 -10.26
C PHE A 51 -2.22 17.02 -11.17
N SER A 52 -2.62 17.26 -12.41
CA SER A 52 -1.82 17.98 -13.42
C SER A 52 -1.37 19.37 -12.96
N GLN A 53 -2.12 20.01 -12.06
CA GLN A 53 -1.86 21.33 -11.50
C GLN A 53 -0.57 21.36 -10.66
N ALA A 54 -0.14 20.24 -10.10
CA ALA A 54 1.14 20.12 -9.42
C ALA A 54 2.33 20.23 -10.39
N PHE A 55 2.09 20.07 -11.70
CA PHE A 55 3.13 20.05 -12.74
C PHE A 55 2.83 21.05 -13.88
N PRO A 56 2.77 22.36 -13.57
CA PRO A 56 2.35 23.38 -14.54
C PRO A 56 3.27 23.44 -15.77
N TYR A 57 4.57 23.18 -15.59
CA TYR A 57 5.56 23.17 -16.67
C TYR A 57 5.42 21.98 -17.63
N ILE A 58 4.87 20.86 -17.16
CA ILE A 58 4.69 19.65 -17.98
C ILE A 58 3.41 19.77 -18.80
N PHE A 59 2.33 20.25 -18.19
CA PHE A 59 1.01 20.30 -18.82
C PHE A 59 0.64 21.69 -19.37
N ASN A 60 1.53 22.68 -19.29
CA ASN A 60 1.28 24.08 -19.68
C ASN A 60 -0.01 24.66 -19.07
N GLY A 61 -0.27 24.33 -17.80
CA GLY A 61 -1.48 24.74 -17.08
C GLY A 61 -2.79 24.12 -17.57
N LYS A 62 -2.74 23.17 -18.52
CA LYS A 62 -3.94 22.47 -19.00
C LYS A 62 -4.31 21.32 -18.06
N PRO A 63 -5.61 21.14 -17.77
CA PRO A 63 -6.05 20.00 -16.98
C PRO A 63 -5.84 18.71 -17.76
N ALA A 64 -5.26 17.69 -17.13
CA ALA A 64 -5.04 16.37 -17.72
C ALA A 64 -5.57 15.26 -16.79
N HIS A 65 -6.07 14.18 -17.39
CA HIS A 65 -6.42 12.97 -16.66
C HIS A 65 -5.14 12.26 -16.18
N CYS A 66 -5.16 11.76 -14.96
CA CYS A 66 -4.07 10.98 -14.38
C CYS A 66 -4.54 9.53 -14.17
N LEU A 67 -3.74 8.59 -14.63
CA LEU A 67 -3.88 7.17 -14.34
C LEU A 67 -2.77 6.76 -13.36
N VAL A 68 -3.14 6.31 -12.17
CA VAL A 68 -2.21 5.93 -11.12
C VAL A 68 -2.21 4.41 -10.98
N SER A 69 -1.04 3.79 -11.13
CA SER A 69 -0.85 2.36 -10.87
C SER A 69 -0.21 2.15 -9.50
N TYR A 70 -0.86 1.41 -8.60
CA TYR A 70 -0.35 1.15 -7.25
C TYR A 70 -0.78 -0.20 -6.68
N ALA A 71 -0.16 -0.63 -5.58
CA ALA A 71 -0.61 -1.78 -4.80
C ALA A 71 -1.71 -1.37 -3.80
N PHE A 72 -2.56 -2.33 -3.41
CA PHE A 72 -3.76 -2.08 -2.61
C PHE A 72 -3.58 -1.23 -1.34
N ASP A 73 -2.42 -1.28 -0.67
CA ASP A 73 -2.15 -0.50 0.53
C ASP A 73 -2.10 1.02 0.32
N GLN A 74 -1.91 1.48 -0.92
CA GLN A 74 -1.85 2.91 -1.24
C GLN A 74 -3.22 3.51 -1.57
N ASP A 75 -4.28 2.69 -1.67
CA ASP A 75 -5.59 3.13 -2.14
C ASP A 75 -6.19 4.27 -1.29
N ASN A 76 -5.94 4.24 0.02
CA ASN A 76 -6.45 5.25 0.95
C ASN A 76 -6.04 6.68 0.56
N TYR A 77 -4.82 6.87 0.03
CA TYR A 77 -4.35 8.18 -0.41
C TYR A 77 -5.08 8.69 -1.65
N PHE A 78 -5.33 7.81 -2.62
CA PHE A 78 -5.97 8.20 -3.89
C PHE A 78 -7.49 8.23 -3.79
N ARG A 79 -8.08 7.44 -2.89
CA ARG A 79 -9.50 7.57 -2.50
C ARG A 79 -9.76 8.96 -1.91
N MET A 80 -8.93 9.39 -0.96
CA MET A 80 -8.95 10.76 -0.44
C MET A 80 -8.79 11.81 -1.56
N ALA A 81 -7.83 11.61 -2.47
CA ALA A 81 -7.61 12.53 -3.59
C ALA A 81 -8.89 12.69 -4.45
N ARG A 82 -9.59 11.60 -4.74
CA ARG A 82 -10.84 11.61 -5.52
C ARG A 82 -11.98 12.33 -4.82
N ASP A 83 -12.09 12.18 -3.51
CA ASP A 83 -13.12 12.87 -2.71
C ASP A 83 -12.89 14.38 -2.71
N LEU A 84 -11.62 14.80 -2.55
CA LEU A 84 -11.21 16.21 -2.62
C LEU A 84 -11.34 16.80 -4.04
N ALA A 85 -11.04 16.01 -5.08
CA ALA A 85 -11.08 16.47 -6.47
C ALA A 85 -12.44 17.08 -6.85
N THR A 86 -13.54 16.48 -6.38
CA THR A 86 -14.89 16.99 -6.63
C THR A 86 -15.09 18.38 -6.01
N LYS A 87 -14.63 18.57 -4.77
CA LYS A 87 -14.76 19.84 -4.04
C LYS A 87 -13.88 20.94 -4.64
N LEU A 88 -12.70 20.57 -5.13
CA LEU A 88 -11.72 21.47 -5.72
C LEU A 88 -11.91 21.70 -7.23
N LYS A 89 -12.96 21.12 -7.84
CA LYS A 89 -13.22 21.18 -9.29
C LYS A 89 -12.04 20.68 -10.14
N LEU A 90 -11.35 19.66 -9.66
CA LEU A 90 -10.24 19.01 -10.34
C LEU A 90 -10.71 17.73 -11.03
N LEU A 91 -9.96 17.29 -12.05
CA LEU A 91 -10.19 16.00 -12.68
C LEU A 91 -9.87 14.88 -11.68
N LYS A 92 -10.81 13.94 -11.53
CA LYS A 92 -10.60 12.78 -10.65
C LYS A 92 -9.50 11.88 -11.23
N PRO A 93 -8.53 11.45 -10.41
CA PRO A 93 -7.58 10.45 -10.86
C PRO A 93 -8.28 9.09 -11.04
N CYS A 94 -7.80 8.35 -12.03
CA CYS A 94 -8.16 6.96 -12.30
C CYS A 94 -7.09 6.05 -11.69
N SER A 95 -7.48 4.89 -11.18
CA SER A 95 -6.56 3.97 -10.51
C SER A 95 -6.57 2.58 -11.14
N ILE A 96 -5.40 1.98 -11.30
CA ILE A 96 -5.23 0.54 -11.56
C ILE A 96 -4.49 -0.04 -10.36
N MET A 97 -5.12 -1.02 -9.71
CA MET A 97 -4.65 -1.57 -8.44
C MET A 97 -4.11 -2.99 -8.62
N SER A 98 -2.89 -3.22 -8.14
CA SER A 98 -2.26 -4.54 -8.09
C SER A 98 -2.52 -5.23 -6.75
N ILE A 99 -2.62 -6.56 -6.80
CA ILE A 99 -2.49 -7.40 -5.60
C ILE A 99 -1.04 -7.41 -5.11
N PHE A 100 -0.83 -7.82 -3.86
CA PHE A 100 0.53 -7.96 -3.33
C PHE A 100 1.24 -9.15 -3.98
N LEU A 101 2.55 -8.98 -4.15
CA LEU A 101 3.43 -10.09 -4.45
C LEU A 101 3.71 -10.85 -3.16
N ASP A 102 3.41 -12.14 -3.16
CA ASP A 102 3.67 -13.01 -2.02
C ASP A 102 5.18 -13.14 -1.75
N PRO A 103 5.61 -13.15 -0.47
CA PRO A 103 6.97 -13.51 -0.13
C PRO A 103 7.26 -14.95 -0.52
N ILE A 104 8.54 -15.27 -0.71
CA ILE A 104 8.99 -16.61 -1.15
C ILE A 104 8.47 -17.71 -0.19
N LYS A 105 8.33 -17.39 1.09
CA LYS A 105 7.90 -18.31 2.15
C LYS A 105 6.39 -18.60 2.21
N GLY A 106 5.57 -18.01 1.35
CA GLY A 106 4.13 -18.26 1.29
C GLY A 106 3.29 -16.99 1.28
N ALA A 107 2.02 -17.09 1.68
CA ALA A 107 1.05 -16.00 1.55
C ALA A 107 1.43 -14.75 2.37
N GLY A 108 1.30 -13.57 1.76
CA GLY A 108 1.48 -12.29 2.44
C GLY A 108 1.94 -11.17 1.51
N LYS A 109 2.55 -10.13 2.09
CA LYS A 109 3.17 -9.04 1.32
C LYS A 109 4.68 -9.18 1.40
N MET A 110 5.34 -9.36 0.26
CA MET A 110 6.79 -9.28 0.19
C MET A 110 7.24 -7.89 0.63
N SER A 111 8.15 -7.85 1.60
CA SER A 111 8.67 -6.61 2.17
C SER A 111 10.15 -6.78 2.46
N SER A 112 10.92 -5.71 2.26
CA SER A 112 12.34 -5.67 2.62
C SER A 112 12.57 -5.94 4.11
N THR A 113 11.59 -5.66 4.96
CA THR A 113 11.65 -5.87 6.41
C THR A 113 11.36 -7.32 6.81
N SER A 114 10.77 -8.13 5.92
CA SER A 114 10.41 -9.53 6.20
C SER A 114 11.61 -10.49 6.23
N GLY A 115 12.84 -9.98 6.09
CA GLY A 115 14.10 -10.72 6.13
C GLY A 115 14.61 -11.15 4.76
N GLN A 116 15.93 -11.30 4.63
CA GLN A 116 16.57 -11.56 3.34
C GLN A 116 16.16 -12.89 2.68
N GLU A 117 15.73 -13.86 3.49
CA GLU A 117 15.31 -15.18 3.01
C GLU A 117 13.88 -15.22 2.47
N ALA A 118 13.07 -14.19 2.75
CA ALA A 118 11.68 -14.11 2.30
C ALA A 118 11.50 -13.23 1.05
N THR A 119 12.53 -12.44 0.71
CA THR A 119 12.46 -11.39 -0.31
C THR A 119 13.60 -11.57 -1.32
N LEU A 120 13.24 -11.57 -2.60
CA LEU A 120 14.19 -11.47 -3.70
C LEU A 120 14.50 -10.00 -3.94
N PHE A 121 15.76 -9.62 -3.82
CA PHE A 121 16.19 -8.26 -4.10
C PHE A 121 16.70 -8.14 -5.53
N LEU A 122 16.54 -6.95 -6.12
CA LEU A 122 17.08 -6.65 -7.45
C LEU A 122 18.62 -6.66 -7.48
N SER A 123 19.27 -6.63 -6.32
CA SER A 123 20.71 -6.75 -6.15
C SER A 123 21.21 -8.19 -5.98
N ASP A 124 20.32 -9.18 -5.87
CA ASP A 124 20.72 -10.57 -5.67
C ASP A 124 21.38 -11.14 -6.93
N THR A 125 22.45 -11.93 -6.75
CA THR A 125 23.09 -12.64 -7.86
C THR A 125 22.27 -13.87 -8.26
N PRO A 126 22.44 -14.39 -9.50
CA PRO A 126 21.71 -15.58 -9.96
C PRO A 126 21.85 -16.79 -9.02
N ASP A 127 23.03 -17.00 -8.42
CA ASP A 127 23.28 -18.09 -7.47
C ASP A 127 22.53 -17.89 -6.15
N VAL A 128 22.46 -16.65 -5.65
CA VAL A 128 21.69 -16.29 -4.46
C VAL A 128 20.20 -16.51 -4.71
N ILE A 129 19.68 -16.05 -5.85
CA ILE A 129 18.27 -16.25 -6.24
C ILE A 129 17.95 -17.75 -6.28
N ARG A 130 18.80 -18.56 -6.93
CA ARG A 130 18.63 -20.02 -6.98
C ARG A 130 18.62 -20.64 -5.58
N SER A 131 19.53 -20.24 -4.71
CA SER A 131 19.62 -20.73 -3.33
C SER A 131 18.37 -20.38 -2.51
N LYS A 132 17.91 -19.13 -2.60
CA LYS A 132 16.70 -18.64 -1.92
C LYS A 132 15.45 -19.39 -2.37
N ILE A 133 15.26 -19.56 -3.68
CA ILE A 133 14.12 -20.30 -4.22
C ILE A 133 14.16 -21.75 -3.75
N ASN A 134 15.27 -22.46 -3.93
CA ASN A 134 15.33 -23.89 -3.60
C ASN A 134 15.18 -24.20 -2.11
N LYS A 135 15.63 -23.29 -1.23
CA LYS A 135 15.63 -23.52 0.23
C LYS A 135 14.43 -22.93 0.94
N HIS A 136 13.90 -21.81 0.44
CA HIS A 136 12.92 -21.01 1.18
C HIS A 136 11.59 -20.83 0.45
N ALA A 137 11.48 -21.22 -0.83
CA ALA A 137 10.21 -21.17 -1.54
C ALA A 137 9.22 -22.16 -0.95
N TYR A 138 8.06 -21.64 -0.57
CA TYR A 138 6.95 -22.46 -0.16
C TYR A 138 6.53 -23.37 -1.32
N SER A 139 6.51 -24.67 -1.03
CA SER A 139 5.97 -25.69 -1.93
C SER A 139 4.62 -26.13 -1.41
N GLY A 140 3.57 -25.99 -2.22
CA GLY A 140 2.23 -26.49 -1.90
C GLY A 140 2.12 -28.03 -1.96
N SER A 141 3.15 -28.72 -2.46
CA SER A 141 3.18 -30.18 -2.49
C SER A 141 3.53 -30.77 -1.13
N ARG A 142 2.80 -31.80 -0.70
CA ARG A 142 3.10 -32.55 0.53
C ARG A 142 3.88 -33.83 0.19
N GLY A 143 5.06 -34.00 0.80
CA GLY A 143 5.77 -35.29 0.87
C GLY A 143 6.86 -35.52 -0.18
N ASN A 144 7.36 -36.77 -0.24
CA ASN A 144 8.54 -37.19 -1.02
C ASN A 144 8.28 -37.33 -2.54
N GLY A 145 7.35 -36.55 -3.10
CA GLY A 145 6.95 -36.61 -4.52
C GLY A 145 6.11 -37.83 -4.94
N LEU A 146 5.93 -38.82 -4.06
CA LEU A 146 5.15 -40.05 -4.33
C LEU A 146 3.65 -39.75 -4.54
N LEU A 147 3.05 -38.88 -3.73
CA LEU A 147 1.64 -38.49 -3.83
C LEU A 147 1.32 -37.73 -5.12
N LEU A 148 2.28 -36.95 -5.63
CA LEU A 148 2.10 -36.18 -6.87
C LEU A 148 2.11 -37.10 -8.10
N ARG A 149 2.91 -38.19 -8.06
CA ARG A 149 2.93 -39.20 -9.13
C ARG A 149 1.67 -40.04 -9.18
N SER A 150 1.09 -40.41 -8.03
CA SER A 150 -0.15 -41.20 -7.99
C SER A 150 -1.38 -40.46 -8.50
N MET A 151 -1.40 -39.12 -8.47
CA MET A 151 -2.50 -38.31 -9.00
C MET A 151 -2.45 -38.10 -10.52
N VAL A 152 -1.27 -38.26 -11.15
CA VAL A 152 -1.10 -38.12 -12.61
C VAL A 152 -1.37 -39.46 -13.34
N GLN A 153 -1.42 -40.57 -12.61
CA GLN A 153 -1.68 -41.91 -13.15
C GLN A 153 -3.15 -42.39 -12.97
N MET A 154 -4.06 -41.53 -12.49
CA MET A 154 -5.51 -41.75 -12.51
C MET A 154 -6.14 -40.99 -13.68
#